data_AF-A0AA35WV96-F1
#
_entry.id   AF-A0AA35WV96-F1
#
_cell.length_a   1.000
_cell.length_b   1.000
_cell.length_c   1.000
_cell.angle_alpha   90.00
_cell.angle_beta   90.00
_cell.angle_gamma   90.00
#
_symmetry.space_group_name_H-M   'P 1'
#
loop_
_entity.id
_entity.type
_entity.pdbx_description
1 polymer ?
#
loop_
_entity_poly.entity_id
_entity_poly.type
_entity_poly.pdbx_seq_one_letter_code
_entity_poly.pdbx_strand_id
1 'polypeptide(L)'
;MDGDLRLVGGEAEYEGRVEICVSGVWGTVCDDHWDKHEAQVVCNQLGLNYTIAISVGEAYYGRGSGPILLNYVACSGSEERLTDCDQTLFSIPDCDHWKDAGVSCLPEQERAHCMDGDLRLVGGEAEYEGRVEICVSGVWGTVCDDHWDKHEAQVVCNQLGLYDTSVIMHFSSANAIPILGQFGYGEAYHMSCTGGEPNLFDCTLLPFDVYCSYAGVLCPSPNPVCQNGAVRLVNGRFPSEGRVEVCYNGHWGTLCDDSWGPPEAQVVCRQLGYPTE
;
A
#
# COMPACT_ATOMS: atom_id res chain seq x y z
N MET A 1 -30.44 4.22 -16.04
CA MET A 1 -31.58 3.49 -15.43
C MET A 1 -31.21 3.18 -13.99
N ASP A 2 -32.19 2.83 -13.17
CA ASP A 2 -31.97 2.58 -11.74
C ASP A 2 -31.06 1.36 -11.54
N GLY A 3 -30.06 1.49 -10.68
CA GLY A 3 -28.98 0.54 -10.42
C GLY A 3 -27.88 0.45 -11.49
N ASP A 4 -27.83 1.36 -12.48
CA ASP A 4 -26.71 1.38 -13.44
C ASP A 4 -25.40 1.78 -12.75
N LEU A 5 -24.27 1.21 -13.21
CA LEU A 5 -22.93 1.50 -12.71
C LEU A 5 -22.11 2.30 -13.72
N ARG A 6 -21.13 3.05 -13.21
CA ARG A 6 -20.03 3.61 -14.00
C ARG A 6 -18.74 3.67 -13.17
N LEU A 7 -17.60 3.61 -13.86
CA LEU A 7 -16.28 3.81 -13.26
C LEU A 7 -15.78 5.22 -13.56
N VAL A 8 -15.22 5.91 -12.56
CA VAL A 8 -14.74 7.29 -12.68
C VAL A 8 -13.35 7.43 -12.06
N GLY A 9 -12.45 8.16 -12.73
CA GLY A 9 -11.14 8.52 -12.18
C GLY A 9 -10.01 7.50 -12.40
N GLY A 10 -10.30 6.35 -13.02
CA GLY A 10 -9.28 5.42 -13.51
C GLY A 10 -8.56 5.93 -14.76
N GLU A 11 -7.37 5.39 -15.03
CA GLU A 11 -6.61 5.70 -16.25
C GLU A 11 -7.09 4.89 -17.45
N ALA A 12 -7.67 3.70 -17.19
CA ALA A 12 -8.26 2.83 -18.19
C ALA A 12 -9.78 2.66 -17.99
N GLU A 13 -10.47 2.20 -19.04
CA GLU A 13 -11.94 2.04 -19.04
C GLU A 13 -12.45 0.93 -18.11
N TYR A 14 -11.57 0.02 -17.70
CA TYR A 14 -11.87 -1.12 -16.84
C TYR A 14 -11.60 -0.86 -15.36
N GLU A 15 -11.24 0.37 -14.99
CA GLU A 15 -10.93 0.71 -13.60
C GLU A 15 -11.47 2.09 -13.19
N GLY A 16 -11.67 2.27 -11.89
CA GLY A 16 -12.09 3.55 -11.33
C GLY A 16 -12.91 3.42 -10.06
N ARG A 17 -13.26 4.57 -9.47
CA ARG A 17 -14.25 4.68 -8.40
C ARG A 17 -15.60 4.22 -8.91
N VAL A 18 -16.29 3.40 -8.13
CA VAL A 18 -17.63 2.90 -8.46
C VAL A 18 -18.67 3.96 -8.11
N GLU A 19 -19.46 4.34 -9.10
CA GLU A 19 -20.64 5.16 -8.92
C GLU A 19 -21.87 4.41 -9.40
N ILE A 20 -22.97 4.55 -8.67
CA ILE A 20 -24.25 3.91 -8.95
C ILE A 20 -25.35 4.95 -9.13
N CYS A 21 -26.29 4.69 -10.03
CA CYS A 21 -27.47 5.53 -10.25
C CYS A 21 -28.67 4.96 -9.50
N VAL A 22 -29.13 5.61 -8.43
CA VAL A 22 -30.34 5.22 -7.69
C VAL A 22 -31.39 6.31 -7.80
N SER A 23 -32.60 5.95 -8.22
CA SER A 23 -33.73 6.87 -8.44
C SER A 23 -33.37 8.07 -9.35
N GLY A 24 -32.50 7.84 -10.34
CA GLY A 24 -32.06 8.86 -11.30
C GLY A 24 -30.97 9.80 -10.79
N VAL A 25 -30.40 9.55 -9.61
CA VAL A 25 -29.31 10.32 -9.01
C VAL A 25 -28.05 9.44 -8.97
N TRP A 26 -26.92 9.98 -9.43
CA TRP A 26 -25.63 9.34 -9.29
C TRP A 26 -25.03 9.63 -7.91
N GLY A 27 -24.38 8.62 -7.34
CA GLY A 27 -23.65 8.72 -6.09
C GLY A 27 -22.63 7.61 -5.95
N THR A 28 -21.85 7.65 -4.88
CA THR A 28 -20.75 6.72 -4.64
C THR A 28 -21.18 5.54 -3.77
N VAL A 29 -20.29 4.56 -3.67
CA VAL A 29 -20.42 3.38 -2.81
C VAL A 29 -19.33 3.44 -1.75
N CYS A 30 -19.68 3.16 -0.49
CA CYS A 30 -18.70 3.11 0.60
C CYS A 30 -17.88 1.81 0.55
N ASP A 31 -16.62 1.88 0.93
CA ASP A 31 -15.67 0.76 0.93
C ASP A 31 -15.76 -0.16 2.15
N ASP A 32 -16.59 0.16 3.15
CA ASP A 32 -16.77 -0.75 4.29
C ASP A 32 -17.30 -2.13 3.82
N HIS A 33 -16.51 -3.18 4.08
CA HIS A 33 -16.68 -4.55 3.55
C HIS A 33 -16.55 -4.69 2.02
N TRP A 34 -15.83 -3.78 1.36
CA TRP A 34 -15.62 -3.82 -0.07
C TRP A 34 -14.48 -4.75 -0.47
N ASP A 35 -14.83 -5.97 -0.83
CA ASP A 35 -13.89 -7.03 -1.17
C ASP A 35 -14.03 -7.49 -2.64
N LYS A 36 -13.29 -8.56 -2.97
CA LYS A 36 -13.26 -9.14 -4.31
C LYS A 36 -14.64 -9.57 -4.82
N HIS A 37 -15.57 -9.92 -3.94
CA HIS A 37 -16.93 -10.35 -4.25
C HIS A 37 -17.75 -9.18 -4.80
N GLU A 38 -17.70 -8.01 -4.16
CA GLU A 38 -18.31 -6.78 -4.69
C GLU A 38 -17.66 -6.39 -6.01
N ALA A 39 -16.32 -6.44 -6.08
CA ALA A 39 -15.60 -6.13 -7.31
C ALA A 39 -16.01 -7.05 -8.47
N GLN A 40 -16.17 -8.35 -8.20
CA GLN A 40 -16.63 -9.33 -9.19
C GLN A 40 -18.03 -9.01 -9.70
N VAL A 41 -18.97 -8.67 -8.80
CA VAL A 41 -20.33 -8.25 -9.17
C VAL A 41 -20.30 -6.97 -10.03
N VAL A 42 -19.51 -5.97 -9.66
CA VAL A 42 -19.36 -4.73 -10.44
C VAL A 42 -18.82 -5.02 -11.85
N CYS A 43 -17.73 -5.78 -11.96
CA CYS A 43 -17.12 -6.10 -13.24
C CYS A 43 -18.06 -6.91 -14.14
N ASN A 44 -18.82 -7.85 -13.57
CA ASN A 44 -19.86 -8.61 -14.28
C ASN A 44 -21.01 -7.71 -14.73
N GLN A 45 -21.52 -6.86 -13.85
CA GLN A 45 -22.65 -5.98 -14.13
C GLN A 45 -22.33 -4.96 -15.23
N LEU A 46 -21.08 -4.50 -15.30
CA LEU A 46 -20.59 -3.62 -16.37
C LEU A 46 -20.36 -4.36 -17.71
N GLY A 47 -20.40 -5.69 -17.70
CA GLY A 47 -20.18 -6.51 -18.90
C GLY A 47 -18.75 -6.45 -19.44
N LEU A 48 -17.78 -6.16 -18.58
CA LEU A 48 -16.37 -6.07 -18.95
C LEU A 48 -15.78 -7.46 -19.19
N ASN A 49 -14.85 -7.57 -20.13
CA ASN A 49 -14.10 -8.79 -20.35
C ASN A 49 -12.83 -8.78 -19.49
N TYR A 50 -12.91 -9.35 -18.29
CA TYR A 50 -11.84 -9.35 -17.31
C TYR A 50 -11.47 -10.78 -16.89
N THR A 51 -10.29 -10.94 -16.30
CA THR A 51 -9.85 -12.21 -15.69
C THR A 51 -9.68 -12.09 -14.19
N ILE A 52 -9.37 -10.89 -13.70
CA ILE A 52 -9.16 -10.60 -12.29
C ILE A 52 -9.99 -9.37 -11.92
N ALA A 53 -10.82 -9.49 -10.89
CA ALA A 53 -11.51 -8.36 -10.28
C ALA A 53 -10.76 -7.97 -9.00
N ILE A 54 -10.39 -6.70 -8.91
CA ILE A 54 -9.65 -6.13 -7.78
C ILE A 54 -10.55 -5.09 -7.13
N SER A 55 -10.76 -5.20 -5.82
CA SER A 55 -11.42 -4.18 -5.01
C SER A 55 -10.40 -3.16 -4.52
N VAL A 56 -10.76 -1.87 -4.49
CA VAL A 56 -9.93 -0.83 -3.90
C VAL A 56 -10.79 0.10 -3.03
N GLY A 57 -10.24 0.54 -1.91
CA GLY A 57 -10.89 1.47 -0.97
C GLY A 57 -10.16 2.80 -0.88
N GLU A 58 -10.45 3.53 0.18
CA GLU A 58 -9.84 4.78 0.61
C GLU A 58 -9.78 5.86 -0.49
N ALA A 59 -10.80 5.86 -1.36
CA ALA A 59 -10.89 6.75 -2.51
C ALA A 59 -9.63 6.70 -3.41
N TYR A 60 -9.07 5.51 -3.64
CA TYR A 60 -7.87 5.27 -4.45
C TYR A 60 -7.91 5.96 -5.82
N TYR A 61 -9.04 5.85 -6.53
CA TYR A 61 -9.28 6.53 -7.83
C TYR A 61 -9.79 7.98 -7.68
N GLY A 62 -9.52 8.59 -6.53
CA GLY A 62 -10.00 9.90 -6.14
C GLY A 62 -11.40 9.90 -5.53
N ARG A 63 -11.68 10.96 -4.79
CA ARG A 63 -12.97 11.17 -4.13
C ARG A 63 -14.06 11.52 -5.12
N GLY A 64 -15.25 10.99 -4.87
CA GLY A 64 -16.47 11.44 -5.47
C GLY A 64 -17.02 12.69 -4.80
N SER A 65 -18.26 12.98 -5.14
CA SER A 65 -19.01 14.10 -4.60
C SER A 65 -20.50 13.77 -4.64
N GLY A 66 -21.27 14.34 -3.71
CA GLY A 66 -22.72 14.13 -3.67
C GLY A 66 -23.11 13.05 -2.68
N PRO A 67 -24.18 12.28 -2.93
CA PRO A 67 -24.63 11.25 -2.00
C PRO A 67 -23.74 10.00 -2.09
N ILE A 68 -23.50 9.38 -0.95
CA ILE A 68 -23.07 7.98 -0.85
C ILE A 68 -24.36 7.16 -0.83
N LEU A 69 -24.61 6.38 -1.87
CA LEU A 69 -25.91 5.73 -2.11
C LEU A 69 -25.98 4.31 -1.58
N LEU A 70 -24.84 3.62 -1.51
CA LEU A 70 -24.73 2.29 -0.92
C LEU A 70 -23.63 2.30 0.15
N ASN A 71 -23.94 1.68 1.28
CA ASN A 71 -23.00 1.37 2.34
C ASN A 71 -23.16 -0.10 2.73
N TYR A 72 -22.09 -0.73 3.21
CA TYR A 72 -22.12 -2.11 3.66
C TYR A 72 -22.79 -3.04 2.63
N VAL A 73 -22.12 -3.23 1.49
CA VAL A 73 -22.59 -4.13 0.44
C VAL A 73 -21.88 -5.46 0.65
N ALA A 74 -22.63 -6.50 1.01
CA ALA A 74 -22.09 -7.84 1.23
C ALA A 74 -22.60 -8.80 0.15
N CYS A 75 -21.78 -8.96 -0.88
CA CYS A 75 -22.00 -9.86 -2.01
C CYS A 75 -21.38 -11.24 -1.73
N SER A 76 -21.97 -12.26 -2.31
CA SER A 76 -21.35 -13.59 -2.46
C SER A 76 -20.45 -13.69 -3.69
N GLY A 77 -20.55 -12.71 -4.61
CA GLY A 77 -19.86 -12.68 -5.89
C GLY A 77 -20.68 -13.30 -7.04
N SER A 78 -21.90 -13.76 -6.76
CA SER A 78 -22.77 -14.44 -7.73
C SER A 78 -23.98 -13.61 -8.15
N GLU A 79 -24.16 -12.44 -7.53
CA GLU A 79 -25.23 -11.51 -7.80
C GLU A 79 -25.10 -10.88 -9.20
N GLU A 80 -26.23 -10.63 -9.86
CA GLU A 80 -26.25 -9.97 -11.17
C GLU A 80 -26.05 -8.46 -11.06
N ARG A 81 -26.43 -7.88 -9.92
CA ARG A 81 -26.33 -6.45 -9.66
C ARG A 81 -25.84 -6.18 -8.25
N LEU A 82 -25.13 -5.08 -8.08
CA LEU A 82 -24.66 -4.62 -6.78
C LEU A 82 -25.81 -4.34 -5.79
N THR A 83 -26.98 -3.96 -6.31
CA THR A 83 -28.20 -3.75 -5.52
C THR A 83 -28.87 -5.03 -5.02
N ASP A 84 -28.44 -6.19 -5.52
CA ASP A 84 -29.01 -7.49 -5.16
C ASP A 84 -28.22 -8.16 -4.02
N CYS A 85 -27.05 -7.61 -3.68
CA CYS A 85 -26.23 -8.04 -2.56
C CYS A 85 -26.90 -7.71 -1.22
N ASP A 86 -26.51 -8.43 -0.17
CA ASP A 86 -27.07 -8.21 1.16
C ASP A 86 -26.64 -6.83 1.70
N GLN A 87 -27.63 -6.08 2.20
CA GLN A 87 -27.45 -4.75 2.80
C GLN A 87 -27.99 -4.72 4.25
N THR A 88 -28.32 -5.88 4.83
CA THR A 88 -29.10 -5.96 6.08
C THR A 88 -28.32 -5.58 7.35
N LEU A 89 -27.02 -5.34 7.27
CA LEU A 89 -26.20 -4.83 8.38
C LEU A 89 -26.24 -3.29 8.45
N PHE A 90 -27.45 -2.76 8.65
CA PHE A 90 -27.70 -1.33 8.92
C PHE A 90 -27.24 -0.93 10.35
N SER A 91 -25.94 -0.95 10.58
CA SER A 91 -25.32 0.01 11.50
C SER A 91 -24.77 1.11 10.62
N ILE A 92 -25.20 2.36 10.76
CA ILE A 92 -24.68 3.48 9.94
C ILE A 92 -23.18 3.58 10.23
N PRO A 93 -22.29 3.16 9.32
CA PRO A 93 -20.88 3.47 9.45
C PRO A 93 -20.70 4.94 9.08
N ASP A 94 -19.72 5.60 9.69
CA ASP A 94 -19.32 6.95 9.30
C ASP A 94 -18.60 6.87 7.93
N CYS A 95 -19.38 6.82 6.86
CA CYS A 95 -18.89 6.87 5.50
C CYS A 95 -18.85 8.33 5.03
N ASP A 96 -17.68 8.76 4.60
CA ASP A 96 -17.48 9.98 3.85
C ASP A 96 -16.75 9.66 2.54
N HIS A 97 -16.47 10.67 1.72
CA HIS A 97 -15.82 10.44 0.43
C HIS A 97 -14.34 10.03 0.52
N TRP A 98 -13.73 9.97 1.71
CA TRP A 98 -12.45 9.29 1.87
C TRP A 98 -12.59 7.79 1.76
N LYS A 99 -13.80 7.25 1.94
CA LYS A 99 -14.15 5.83 1.88
C LYS A 99 -14.87 5.44 0.58
N ASP A 100 -14.71 6.21 -0.48
CA ASP A 100 -15.34 5.85 -1.75
C ASP A 100 -14.65 4.61 -2.35
N ALA A 101 -15.44 3.58 -2.62
CA ALA A 101 -15.00 2.32 -3.19
C ALA A 101 -14.68 2.42 -4.69
N GLY A 102 -13.72 1.61 -5.13
CA GLY A 102 -13.33 1.47 -6.53
C GLY A 102 -13.06 0.02 -6.92
N VAL A 103 -12.88 -0.21 -8.21
CA VAL A 103 -12.50 -1.52 -8.76
C VAL A 103 -11.50 -1.40 -9.89
N SER A 104 -10.76 -2.48 -10.14
CA SER A 104 -10.04 -2.73 -11.39
C SER A 104 -10.44 -4.11 -11.94
N CYS A 105 -11.09 -4.10 -13.10
CA CYS A 105 -11.57 -5.27 -13.83
C CYS A 105 -10.52 -5.69 -14.87
N LEU A 106 -9.38 -6.16 -14.40
CA LEU A 106 -8.18 -6.35 -15.22
C LEU A 106 -8.37 -7.42 -16.31
N PRO A 107 -8.23 -7.05 -17.61
CA PRO A 107 -8.23 -7.99 -18.72
C PRO A 107 -6.97 -8.88 -18.75
N GLU A 108 -7.08 -10.08 -19.32
CA GLU A 108 -5.94 -11.00 -19.46
C GLU A 108 -4.75 -10.37 -20.21
N GLN A 109 -5.02 -9.49 -21.18
CA GLN A 109 -3.99 -8.86 -22.01
C GLN A 109 -3.15 -7.83 -21.25
N GLU A 110 -3.66 -7.29 -20.14
CA GLU A 110 -3.01 -6.26 -19.33
C GLU A 110 -2.31 -6.86 -18.09
N ARG A 111 -2.25 -8.19 -17.97
CA ARG A 111 -1.51 -8.85 -16.89
C ARG A 111 -0.01 -8.65 -17.08
N ALA A 112 0.70 -8.49 -15.96
CA ALA A 112 2.14 -8.24 -15.97
C ALA A 112 2.98 -9.46 -16.38
N HIS A 113 2.37 -10.65 -16.50
CA HIS A 113 3.03 -11.92 -16.80
C HIS A 113 4.24 -12.25 -15.89
N CYS A 114 4.19 -11.81 -14.63
CA CYS A 114 5.13 -12.20 -13.60
C CYS A 114 4.79 -13.57 -13.00
N MET A 115 5.75 -14.20 -12.33
CA MET A 115 5.55 -15.43 -11.58
C MET A 115 5.14 -15.13 -10.14
N ASP A 116 4.31 -16.00 -9.56
CA ASP A 116 3.91 -15.88 -8.16
C ASP A 116 5.14 -15.90 -7.25
N GLY A 117 5.26 -14.90 -6.38
CA GLY A 117 6.41 -14.72 -5.51
C GLY A 117 7.52 -13.84 -6.09
N ASP A 118 7.44 -13.42 -7.36
CA ASP A 118 8.33 -12.38 -7.88
C ASP A 118 8.21 -11.11 -7.00
N LEU A 119 9.34 -10.46 -6.75
CA LEU A 119 9.43 -9.30 -5.85
C LEU A 119 10.18 -8.15 -6.52
N ARG A 120 9.72 -6.91 -6.29
CA ARG A 120 10.41 -5.69 -6.71
C ARG A 120 10.24 -4.54 -5.71
N LEU A 121 11.17 -3.59 -5.76
CA LEU A 121 11.09 -2.32 -5.04
C LEU A 121 10.77 -1.19 -6.02
N VAL A 122 9.79 -0.35 -5.68
CA VAL A 122 9.33 0.74 -6.55
C VAL A 122 9.35 2.07 -5.80
N GLY A 123 9.84 3.12 -6.47
CA GLY A 123 9.72 4.50 -6.03
C GLY A 123 10.66 4.92 -4.89
N GLY A 124 11.71 4.16 -4.61
CA GLY A 124 12.78 4.61 -3.71
C GLY A 124 13.78 5.54 -4.40
N GLU A 125 14.48 6.32 -3.59
CA GLU A 125 15.54 7.23 -4.04
C GLU A 125 16.88 6.49 -4.22
N ALA A 126 17.10 5.41 -3.45
CA ALA A 126 18.22 4.50 -3.62
C ALA A 126 17.86 3.24 -4.44
N GLU A 127 18.88 2.60 -5.03
CA GLU A 127 18.73 1.43 -5.91
C GLU A 127 18.03 0.22 -5.25
N TYR A 128 18.18 0.07 -3.93
CA TYR A 128 17.57 -1.00 -3.15
C TYR A 128 16.62 -0.46 -2.08
N GLU A 129 16.00 0.66 -2.38
CA GLU A 129 14.96 1.28 -1.58
C GLU A 129 13.65 1.29 -2.34
N GLY A 130 12.55 1.14 -1.61
CA GLY A 130 11.24 1.48 -2.13
C GLY A 130 10.11 0.71 -1.47
N ARG A 131 8.93 0.93 -2.03
CA ARG A 131 7.73 0.15 -1.73
C ARG A 131 7.94 -1.30 -2.16
N VAL A 132 7.59 -2.23 -1.27
CA VAL A 132 7.62 -3.67 -1.57
C VAL A 132 6.40 -4.03 -2.39
N GLU A 133 6.64 -4.53 -3.61
CA GLU A 133 5.61 -5.11 -4.46
C GLU A 133 5.92 -6.57 -4.73
N ILE A 134 4.89 -7.41 -4.62
CA ILE A 134 4.95 -8.83 -4.93
C ILE A 134 3.96 -9.19 -6.03
N CYS A 135 4.30 -10.19 -6.82
CA CYS A 135 3.42 -10.71 -7.85
C CYS A 135 2.56 -11.86 -7.31
N VAL A 136 1.24 -11.74 -7.50
CA VAL A 136 0.27 -12.82 -7.27
C VAL A 136 -0.61 -12.93 -8.50
N SER A 137 -0.75 -14.14 -9.03
CA SER A 137 -1.58 -14.43 -10.20
C SER A 137 -1.30 -13.50 -11.39
N GLY A 138 -0.03 -13.16 -11.62
CA GLY A 138 0.39 -12.29 -12.73
C GLY A 138 0.01 -10.80 -12.56
N VAL A 139 -0.29 -10.38 -11.33
CA VAL A 139 -0.56 -8.98 -10.97
C VAL A 139 0.42 -8.54 -9.88
N TRP A 140 1.04 -7.38 -10.10
CA TRP A 140 1.83 -6.72 -9.07
C TRP A 140 0.90 -6.01 -8.10
N GLY A 141 1.11 -6.21 -6.81
CA GLY A 141 0.51 -5.32 -5.82
C GLY A 141 1.34 -5.24 -4.56
N THR A 142 0.83 -4.44 -3.62
CA THR A 142 1.61 -3.99 -2.47
C THR A 142 1.50 -4.95 -1.31
N VAL A 143 2.45 -4.85 -0.39
CA VAL A 143 2.42 -5.53 0.90
C VAL A 143 1.96 -4.55 1.97
N CYS A 144 1.17 -5.03 2.92
CA CYS A 144 0.67 -4.26 4.05
C CYS A 144 1.79 -3.92 5.04
N ASP A 145 1.84 -2.69 5.58
CA ASP A 145 2.80 -2.29 6.60
C ASP A 145 2.40 -2.66 8.03
N ASP A 146 1.17 -3.15 8.24
CA ASP A 146 0.74 -3.65 9.54
C ASP A 146 1.62 -4.82 9.99
N HIS A 147 2.18 -4.67 11.19
CA HIS A 147 3.14 -5.60 11.77
C HIS A 147 4.41 -5.84 10.92
N TRP A 148 4.67 -4.98 9.92
CA TRP A 148 5.90 -5.02 9.15
C TRP A 148 7.10 -4.71 10.04
N ASP A 149 7.92 -5.73 10.31
CA ASP A 149 9.10 -5.59 11.12
C ASP A 149 10.39 -5.98 10.37
N LYS A 150 11.51 -6.01 11.11
CA LYS A 150 12.82 -6.33 10.54
C LYS A 150 12.88 -7.75 9.94
N HIS A 151 12.04 -8.67 10.40
CA HIS A 151 12.00 -10.06 9.96
C HIS A 151 11.47 -10.16 8.53
N GLU A 152 10.34 -9.52 8.23
CA GLU A 152 9.80 -9.45 6.86
C GLU A 152 10.76 -8.71 5.94
N ALA A 153 11.27 -7.56 6.41
CA ALA A 153 12.21 -6.75 5.64
C ALA A 153 13.52 -7.52 5.33
N GLN A 154 14.00 -8.36 6.26
CA GLN A 154 15.15 -9.25 6.03
C GLN A 154 14.89 -10.30 4.96
N VAL A 155 13.70 -10.91 4.95
CA VAL A 155 13.32 -11.86 3.90
C VAL A 155 13.30 -11.16 2.54
N VAL A 156 12.77 -9.94 2.44
CA VAL A 156 12.80 -9.17 1.19
C VAL A 156 14.22 -8.94 0.70
N CYS A 157 15.11 -8.43 1.55
CA CYS A 157 16.50 -8.18 1.16
C CYS A 157 17.23 -9.47 0.77
N ASN A 158 17.00 -10.56 1.50
CA ASN A 158 17.57 -11.87 1.18
C ASN A 158 17.05 -12.41 -0.17
N GLN A 159 15.76 -12.26 -0.45
CA GLN A 159 15.14 -12.70 -1.70
C GLN A 159 15.68 -11.91 -2.90
N LEU A 160 16.05 -10.64 -2.70
CA LEU A 160 16.75 -9.79 -3.68
C LEU A 160 18.25 -10.11 -3.81
N GLY A 161 18.78 -11.07 -3.04
CA GLY A 161 20.19 -11.46 -3.05
C GLY A 161 21.12 -10.55 -2.22
N LEU A 162 20.56 -9.71 -1.34
CA LEU A 162 21.27 -8.72 -0.53
C LEU A 162 21.48 -9.22 0.90
N TYR A 163 22.25 -10.30 1.04
CA TYR A 163 22.52 -10.99 2.30
C TYR A 163 23.41 -10.17 3.25
N ASP A 164 23.17 -10.28 4.57
CA ASP A 164 24.01 -9.72 5.65
C ASP A 164 24.02 -8.19 5.77
N THR A 165 22.97 -7.54 5.26
CA THR A 165 22.77 -6.09 5.32
C THR A 165 21.89 -5.73 6.51
N SER A 166 22.25 -4.67 7.25
CA SER A 166 21.43 -4.19 8.36
C SER A 166 20.19 -3.47 7.82
N VAL A 167 19.10 -4.21 7.71
CA VAL A 167 17.89 -3.76 7.02
C VAL A 167 17.28 -2.53 7.70
N ILE A 168 16.82 -1.59 6.88
CA ILE A 168 16.08 -0.41 7.33
C ILE A 168 14.66 -0.53 6.79
N MET A 169 13.68 -0.49 7.69
CA MET A 169 12.27 -0.42 7.30
C MET A 169 11.98 0.99 6.82
N HIS A 170 11.33 1.10 5.66
CA HIS A 170 10.89 2.38 5.12
C HIS A 170 9.36 2.41 5.20
N PHE A 171 8.82 3.35 5.96
CA PHE A 171 7.37 3.51 6.09
C PHE A 171 6.93 4.66 5.19
N SER A 172 5.95 4.40 4.35
CA SER A 172 5.34 5.43 3.52
C SER A 172 3.88 5.58 3.91
N SER A 173 3.42 6.82 4.00
CA SER A 173 2.06 7.19 4.38
C SER A 173 1.09 7.16 3.20
N ALA A 174 1.28 6.27 2.23
CA ALA A 174 0.38 6.19 1.08
C ALA A 174 -0.34 4.84 1.07
N ASN A 175 -1.61 4.89 0.68
CA ASN A 175 -2.54 3.78 0.81
C ASN A 175 -2.06 2.57 0.01
N ALA A 176 -2.13 1.38 0.60
CA ALA A 176 -1.83 0.12 -0.07
C ALA A 176 -3.07 -0.50 -0.69
N ILE A 177 -2.87 -1.30 -1.75
CA ILE A 177 -3.82 -2.31 -2.18
C ILE A 177 -3.15 -3.66 -1.88
N PRO A 178 -3.37 -4.24 -0.68
CA PRO A 178 -2.69 -5.46 -0.28
C PRO A 178 -3.11 -6.64 -1.16
N ILE A 179 -2.18 -7.08 -2.01
CA ILE A 179 -2.52 -7.98 -3.13
C ILE A 179 -2.96 -9.37 -2.66
N LEU A 180 -2.52 -9.82 -1.48
CA LEU A 180 -2.92 -11.12 -0.92
C LEU A 180 -4.41 -11.16 -0.51
N GLY A 181 -4.97 -10.04 -0.05
CA GLY A 181 -6.40 -9.92 0.25
C GLY A 181 -7.26 -10.08 -1.00
N GLN A 182 -6.76 -9.62 -2.15
CA GLN A 182 -7.46 -9.66 -3.45
C GLN A 182 -7.64 -11.09 -4.00
N PHE A 183 -6.75 -12.02 -3.65
CA PHE A 183 -6.74 -13.38 -4.21
C PHE A 183 -7.21 -14.48 -3.24
N GLY A 184 -7.99 -14.12 -2.21
CA GLY A 184 -8.77 -15.09 -1.45
C GLY A 184 -8.02 -15.88 -0.38
N TYR A 185 -6.91 -15.35 0.13
CA TYR A 185 -6.40 -15.83 1.41
C TYR A 185 -7.35 -15.45 2.55
N GLY A 186 -8.18 -14.41 2.36
CA GLY A 186 -9.23 -13.89 3.24
C GLY A 186 -8.93 -12.42 3.57
N GLU A 187 -9.91 -11.72 4.12
CA GLU A 187 -10.12 -10.27 3.99
C GLU A 187 -8.98 -9.36 4.50
N ALA A 188 -8.01 -9.87 5.26
CA ALA A 188 -6.72 -9.23 5.44
C ALA A 188 -5.73 -10.21 6.05
N TYR A 189 -4.61 -10.41 5.37
CA TYR A 189 -3.48 -11.17 5.92
C TYR A 189 -2.26 -10.28 5.90
N HIS A 190 -1.63 -10.16 7.07
CA HIS A 190 -0.23 -9.74 7.11
C HIS A 190 0.65 -10.99 7.07
N MET A 191 1.84 -10.80 6.52
CA MET A 191 2.89 -11.79 6.54
C MET A 191 3.67 -11.68 7.84
N SER A 192 3.90 -12.83 8.48
CA SER A 192 4.72 -12.95 9.67
C SER A 192 5.85 -13.91 9.40
N CYS A 193 7.06 -13.35 9.32
CA CYS A 193 8.31 -14.01 9.02
C CYS A 193 9.13 -14.21 10.29
N THR A 194 10.01 -15.21 10.26
CA THR A 194 11.07 -15.42 11.25
C THR A 194 12.38 -14.75 10.83
N GLY A 195 12.51 -14.37 9.54
CA GLY A 195 13.67 -13.74 8.93
C GLY A 195 14.60 -14.71 8.20
N GLY A 196 14.31 -16.01 8.25
CA GLY A 196 15.10 -17.09 7.62
C GLY A 196 14.42 -17.73 6.41
N GLU A 197 13.22 -17.28 6.07
CA GLU A 197 12.46 -17.74 4.92
C GLU A 197 13.21 -17.43 3.62
N PRO A 198 13.17 -18.32 2.60
CA PRO A 198 13.83 -18.06 1.34
C PRO A 198 13.09 -17.00 0.51
N ASN A 199 11.75 -16.92 0.64
CA ASN A 199 10.92 -15.93 -0.02
C ASN A 199 9.81 -15.44 0.91
N LEU A 200 9.25 -14.28 0.58
CA LEU A 200 8.17 -13.66 1.37
C LEU A 200 6.89 -14.50 1.42
N PHE A 201 6.64 -15.34 0.41
CA PHE A 201 5.50 -16.28 0.35
C PHE A 201 5.66 -17.49 1.27
N ASP A 202 6.88 -17.76 1.75
CA ASP A 202 7.13 -18.85 2.69
C ASP A 202 6.89 -18.42 4.15
N CYS A 203 6.58 -17.13 4.38
CA CYS A 203 6.18 -16.62 5.68
C CYS A 203 4.76 -17.07 6.06
N THR A 204 4.47 -17.06 7.36
CA THR A 204 3.14 -17.43 7.84
C THR A 204 2.16 -16.29 7.58
N LEU A 205 1.06 -16.58 6.90
CA LEU A 205 -0.03 -15.62 6.72
C LEU A 205 -0.93 -15.66 7.97
N LEU A 206 -1.12 -14.49 8.60
CA LEU A 206 -1.99 -14.33 9.77
C LEU A 206 -3.16 -13.37 9.49
N PRO A 207 -4.39 -13.70 9.92
CA PRO A 207 -5.55 -12.81 9.75
C PRO A 207 -5.36 -11.47 10.46
N PHE A 208 -5.76 -10.36 9.83
CA PHE A 208 -5.71 -8.99 10.37
C PHE A 208 -6.80 -8.08 9.78
N ASP A 209 -6.74 -6.79 10.08
CA ASP A 209 -7.61 -5.70 9.64
C ASP A 209 -7.39 -5.28 8.18
N VAL A 210 -8.46 -4.79 7.56
CA VAL A 210 -8.66 -4.71 6.09
C VAL A 210 -7.87 -3.57 5.42
N TYR A 211 -7.44 -2.56 6.18
CA TYR A 211 -6.86 -1.32 5.65
C TYR A 211 -5.50 -1.00 6.26
N CYS A 212 -4.52 -0.77 5.40
CA CYS A 212 -3.16 -0.40 5.82
C CYS A 212 -2.42 0.41 4.76
N SER A 213 -1.29 0.97 5.15
CA SER A 213 -0.35 1.59 4.21
C SER A 213 0.58 0.53 3.63
N TYR A 214 1.39 0.90 2.63
CA TYR A 214 2.29 -0.08 2.03
C TYR A 214 3.61 -0.19 2.79
N ALA A 215 4.05 -1.44 2.96
CA ALA A 215 5.36 -1.77 3.44
C ALA A 215 6.45 -1.29 2.47
N GLY A 216 7.52 -0.76 3.01
CA GLY A 216 8.72 -0.41 2.28
C GLY A 216 9.97 -0.92 2.97
N VAL A 217 11.05 -1.02 2.20
CA VAL A 217 12.36 -1.42 2.71
C VAL A 217 13.45 -0.64 2.02
N LEU A 218 14.52 -0.37 2.76
CA LEU A 218 15.83 -0.02 2.24
C LEU A 218 16.79 -1.14 2.63
N CYS A 219 17.25 -1.88 1.63
CA CYS A 219 18.30 -2.88 1.79
C CYS A 219 19.65 -2.20 1.57
N PRO A 220 20.51 -2.10 2.59
CA PRO A 220 21.78 -1.43 2.40
C PRO A 220 22.63 -2.07 1.30
N SER A 221 23.03 -1.28 0.29
CA SER A 221 24.00 -1.71 -0.71
C SER A 221 25.28 -2.26 -0.07
N PRO A 222 25.87 -3.35 -0.59
CA PRO A 222 27.16 -3.88 -0.13
C PRO A 222 28.34 -2.91 -0.35
N ASN A 223 28.15 -1.85 -1.13
CA ASN A 223 29.12 -0.76 -1.30
C ASN A 223 28.67 0.48 -0.49
N PRO A 224 29.14 0.65 0.76
CA PRO A 224 28.71 1.75 1.61
C PRO A 224 29.17 3.11 1.04
N VAL A 225 28.24 4.04 0.88
CA VAL A 225 28.50 5.39 0.31
C VAL A 225 29.03 6.35 1.38
N CYS A 226 28.83 6.02 2.66
CA CYS A 226 29.26 6.82 3.80
C CYS A 226 29.69 5.94 4.98
N GLN A 227 30.36 6.56 5.97
CA GLN A 227 30.79 5.87 7.19
C GLN A 227 29.69 5.85 8.23
N ASN A 228 29.43 4.69 8.84
CA ASN A 228 28.39 4.54 9.84
C ASN A 228 28.56 5.54 10.99
N GLY A 229 27.47 6.22 11.35
CA GLY A 229 27.45 7.29 12.34
C GLY A 229 27.86 8.66 11.80
N ALA A 230 28.33 8.82 10.55
CA ALA A 230 28.59 10.15 9.99
C ALA A 230 27.31 10.99 9.95
N VAL A 231 27.43 12.30 10.12
CA VAL A 231 26.28 13.23 10.09
C VAL A 231 26.52 14.30 9.03
N ARG A 232 25.46 14.77 8.37
CA ARG A 232 25.48 15.93 7.48
C ARG A 232 24.23 16.80 7.64
N LEU A 233 24.35 18.06 7.26
CA LEU A 233 23.23 19.00 7.17
C LEU A 233 22.94 19.25 5.69
N VAL A 234 21.69 19.05 5.27
CA VAL A 234 21.25 19.15 3.87
C VAL A 234 20.21 20.25 3.72
N ASN A 235 20.25 20.98 2.61
CA ASN A 235 19.29 22.04 2.26
C ASN A 235 19.22 23.24 3.24
N GLY A 236 20.27 23.49 4.03
CA GLY A 236 20.36 24.71 4.81
C GLY A 236 20.91 25.90 4.02
N ARG A 237 20.63 27.11 4.53
CA ARG A 237 21.17 28.36 3.95
C ARG A 237 22.65 28.57 4.27
N PHE A 238 23.12 27.98 5.37
CA PHE A 238 24.49 28.03 5.85
C PHE A 238 25.02 26.61 6.12
N PRO A 239 26.35 26.38 6.15
CA PRO A 239 26.92 25.06 6.44
C PRO A 239 26.53 24.49 7.81
N SER A 240 26.14 25.35 8.75
CA SER A 240 25.71 25.00 10.11
C SER A 240 24.19 24.92 10.27
N GLU A 241 23.46 24.83 9.16
CA GLU A 241 22.00 24.76 9.14
C GLU A 241 21.57 23.69 8.12
N GLY A 242 20.41 23.08 8.33
CA GLY A 242 19.79 22.18 7.38
C GLY A 242 19.05 21.03 8.06
N ARG A 243 18.42 20.19 7.24
CA ARG A 243 17.89 18.90 7.69
C ARG A 243 19.06 18.00 8.09
N VAL A 244 18.95 17.39 9.27
CA VAL A 244 19.93 16.43 9.76
C VAL A 244 19.75 15.12 9.03
N GLU A 245 20.84 14.61 8.45
CA GLU A 245 20.91 13.26 7.91
C GLU A 245 22.06 12.51 8.59
N VAL A 246 21.80 11.27 8.99
CA VAL A 246 22.78 10.38 9.59
C VAL A 246 23.09 9.24 8.62
N CYS A 247 24.36 8.91 8.49
CA CYS A 247 24.78 7.73 7.78
C CYS A 247 24.59 6.52 8.67
N TYR A 248 23.71 5.61 8.28
CA TYR A 248 23.53 4.34 8.94
C TYR A 248 23.74 3.21 7.93
N ASN A 249 24.68 2.31 8.24
CA ASN A 249 25.04 1.16 7.37
C ASN A 249 25.32 1.51 5.90
N GLY A 250 25.98 2.65 5.66
CA GLY A 250 26.39 3.06 4.32
C GLY A 250 25.39 3.90 3.55
N HIS A 251 24.25 4.26 4.16
CA HIS A 251 23.18 5.06 3.55
C HIS A 251 22.87 6.29 4.40
N TRP A 252 22.54 7.40 3.75
CA TRP A 252 22.07 8.60 4.42
C TRP A 252 20.57 8.51 4.65
N GLY A 253 20.14 8.60 5.91
CA GLY A 253 18.75 8.63 6.30
C GLY A 253 18.41 9.88 7.11
N THR A 254 17.13 10.22 7.14
CA THR A 254 16.59 11.29 8.00
C THR A 254 16.25 10.76 9.40
N LEU A 255 16.12 11.67 10.35
CA LEU A 255 15.73 11.37 11.74
C LEU A 255 14.28 11.79 11.98
N CYS A 256 13.53 10.99 12.74
CA CYS A 256 12.18 11.35 13.18
C CYS A 256 12.24 12.47 14.24
N ASP A 257 11.26 13.38 14.20
CA ASP A 257 11.21 14.55 15.09
C ASP A 257 10.47 14.29 16.42
N ASP A 258 9.75 13.18 16.56
CA ASP A 258 8.93 12.80 17.73
C ASP A 258 9.66 12.86 19.09
N SER A 259 10.99 12.87 19.10
CA SER A 259 11.82 13.05 20.30
C SER A 259 13.09 13.87 20.04
N TRP A 260 13.07 14.70 18.99
CA TRP A 260 14.22 15.52 18.62
C TRP A 260 14.29 16.83 19.42
N GLY A 261 15.26 16.95 20.32
CA GLY A 261 15.42 18.11 21.19
C GLY A 261 16.79 18.80 21.14
N PRO A 262 16.99 19.83 21.98
CA PRO A 262 18.28 20.49 22.12
C PRO A 262 19.46 19.55 22.45
N PRO A 263 19.33 18.52 23.31
CA PRO A 263 20.44 17.60 23.60
C PRO A 263 20.93 16.84 22.36
N GLU A 264 20.01 16.33 21.55
CA GLU A 264 20.32 15.57 20.31
C GLU A 264 20.95 16.49 19.26
N ALA A 265 20.39 17.70 19.09
CA ALA A 265 20.96 18.72 18.20
C ALA A 265 22.38 19.13 18.62
N GLN A 266 22.66 19.26 19.93
CA GLN A 266 24.01 19.54 20.42
C GLN A 266 25.00 18.40 20.13
N VAL A 267 24.56 17.14 20.11
CA VAL A 267 25.43 16.02 19.70
C VAL A 267 25.80 16.17 18.23
N VAL A 268 24.83 16.45 17.35
CA VAL A 268 25.08 16.67 15.92
C VAL A 268 26.01 17.84 15.66
N CYS A 269 25.76 19.00 16.29
CA CYS A 269 26.61 20.17 16.13
C CYS A 269 28.04 19.89 16.58
N ARG A 270 28.24 19.24 17.74
CA ARG A 270 29.58 18.84 18.21
C ARG A 270 30.27 17.88 17.25
N GLN A 271 29.54 16.89 16.72
CA GLN A 271 30.09 15.92 15.80
C GLN A 271 30.53 16.54 14.47
N LEU A 272 29.83 17.58 14.01
CA LEU A 272 30.20 18.39 12.85
C LEU A 272 31.29 19.44 13.14
N GLY A 273 31.74 19.55 14.39
CA GLY A 273 32.78 20.50 14.81
C GLY A 273 32.27 21.92 15.07
N TYR A 274 30.95 22.12 15.17
CA TYR A 274 30.36 23.41 15.53
C TYR A 274 30.33 23.63 17.05
N PRO A 275 30.49 24.87 17.51
CA PRO A 275 30.37 25.21 18.92
C PRO A 275 28.92 24.98 19.40
N THR A 276 28.79 24.43 20.60
CA THR A 276 27.51 24.26 21.30
C THR A 276 27.62 24.99 22.62
N GLU A 277 26.87 26.09 22.75
CA GLU A 277 26.68 26.80 24.03
C GLU A 277 25.58 26.15 24.87
#